data_AF-A0AAD2JP10-F1
#
_entry.id   AF-A0AAD2JP10-F1
#
_cell.length_a   1.000
_cell.length_b   1.000
_cell.length_c   1.000
_cell.angle_alpha   90.00
_cell.angle_beta   90.00
_cell.angle_gamma   90.00
#
_symmetry.space_group_name_H-M   'P 1'
#
loop_
_entity.id
_entity.type
_entity.pdbx_description
1 polymer ?
#
loop_
_entity_poly.entity_id
_entity_poly.type
_entity_poly.pdbx_seq_one_letter_code
_entity_poly.pdbx_strand_id
1 'polypeptide(L)'
;MMYLNTPTESPNSSPFEFERIRKEVDSIIAQCMNDTTHEERQKSYLEVHGVTNGFDETPAAVQDALEGMKMEIQKITKNRDALTLAESMDEEYVNDPSLHLKFLRGEKFNVKKAAQKFVRHFELKLELFGKSKLVKDIEQEDLGEDDMEALHLGYVQWLPLRDISGRTVTVYFTGKTASKATLLSKLKVFFYLRMIAMEDEVFQKKGMVFISQTGLESEVMEDVDQPAEEFGVKETARLCEALPECTQSVHVCIPNVSSIGAIVAFGVYRFAMAAYNKLVAIRTRIHIGSSQEECFSKLQAFGIPVAVIPKSPADNDYHINLMQRRKRLEHKRRQRKRRQGDGGIRFSSQNDQESEQVEDSDDEGFTVSFDPLDERCNWICAGPAPSDVILGRGRKANNHPGNIRLRTMVDDLIGVYKNTSKREKTEIAQRVVVSIQTNGRFLKENEMIGWVEVPDKVARIKVSHAFRDSYRVKRKQGGDNGQSMVGQKHQLEMPAGKPTRGS
;
A
#
# COMPACT_ATOMS: atom_id res chain seq x y z
N MET A 1 30.71 24.50 -54.20
CA MET A 1 31.31 24.35 -52.85
C MET A 1 30.69 25.41 -51.94
N MET A 2 29.60 25.07 -51.28
CA MET A 2 29.03 25.86 -50.19
C MET A 2 29.31 25.09 -48.90
N TYR A 3 30.04 25.71 -47.99
CA TYR A 3 30.37 25.14 -46.69
C TYR A 3 29.09 24.91 -45.88
N LEU A 4 28.92 23.66 -45.45
CA LEU A 4 27.95 23.26 -44.44
C LEU A 4 28.35 23.90 -43.11
N ASN A 5 27.54 24.82 -42.60
CA ASN A 5 27.58 25.20 -41.20
C ASN A 5 26.89 24.08 -40.41
N THR A 6 27.68 23.20 -39.82
CA THR A 6 27.26 22.32 -38.73
C THR A 6 26.92 23.18 -37.50
N PRO A 7 25.79 22.95 -36.80
CA PRO A 7 25.57 23.53 -35.49
C PRO A 7 26.61 22.96 -34.54
N THR A 8 27.40 23.83 -33.92
CA THR A 8 28.26 23.46 -32.80
C THR A 8 27.38 23.11 -31.60
N GLU A 9 27.15 21.81 -31.39
CA GLU A 9 26.68 21.30 -30.10
C GLU A 9 27.70 21.70 -29.02
N SER A 10 27.24 22.42 -28.00
CA SER A 10 28.03 22.69 -26.79
C SER A 10 27.75 21.54 -25.80
N PRO A 11 28.74 20.70 -25.42
CA PRO A 11 28.51 19.55 -24.54
C PRO A 11 28.49 19.89 -23.03
N ASN A 12 28.53 21.17 -22.64
CA ASN A 12 28.88 21.58 -21.27
C ASN A 12 27.75 22.19 -20.41
N SER A 13 26.49 22.20 -20.87
CA SER A 13 25.37 22.87 -20.17
C SER A 13 24.64 22.02 -19.11
N SER A 14 24.71 20.68 -19.20
CA SER A 14 23.89 19.77 -18.38
C SER A 14 24.14 19.86 -16.86
N PRO A 15 25.39 19.81 -16.34
CA PRO A 15 25.63 19.86 -14.89
C PRO A 15 25.29 21.22 -14.26
N PHE A 16 25.48 22.32 -14.99
CA PHE A 16 25.21 23.66 -14.50
C PHE A 16 23.70 23.94 -14.38
N GLU A 17 22.92 23.51 -15.38
CA GLU A 17 21.46 23.61 -15.38
C GLU A 17 20.82 22.78 -14.26
N PHE A 18 21.31 21.55 -14.05
CA PHE A 18 20.88 20.72 -12.92
C PHE A 18 21.08 21.43 -11.58
N GLU A 19 22.28 21.98 -11.34
CA GLU A 19 22.61 22.64 -10.08
C GLU A 19 21.80 23.94 -9.89
N ARG A 20 21.47 24.65 -10.98
CA ARG A 20 20.56 25.81 -10.93
C ARG A 20 19.16 25.41 -10.45
N ILE A 21 18.53 24.43 -11.12
CA ILE A 21 17.16 23.99 -10.80
C ILE A 21 17.10 23.39 -9.39
N ARG A 22 18.15 22.65 -8.99
CA ARG A 22 18.26 22.12 -7.63
C ARG A 22 18.21 23.24 -6.58
N LYS A 23 19.00 24.29 -6.75
CA LYS A 23 19.00 25.45 -5.84
C LYS A 23 17.64 26.14 -5.78
N GLU A 24 16.93 26.23 -6.91
CA GLU A 24 15.57 26.77 -6.94
C GLU A 24 14.59 25.91 -6.13
N VAL A 25 14.63 24.59 -6.29
CA VAL A 25 13.81 23.66 -5.49
C VAL A 25 14.14 23.76 -4.00
N ASP A 26 15.43 23.78 -3.64
CA ASP A 26 15.87 23.95 -2.25
C ASP A 26 15.37 25.30 -1.68
N SER A 27 15.38 26.36 -2.48
CA SER A 27 14.84 27.68 -2.10
C SER A 27 13.32 27.65 -1.88
N ILE A 28 12.56 26.95 -2.73
CA ILE A 28 11.10 26.82 -2.55
C ILE A 28 10.80 26.05 -1.27
N ILE A 29 11.52 24.96 -0.99
CA ILE A 29 11.35 24.19 0.25
C ILE A 29 11.70 25.06 1.46
N ALA A 30 12.82 25.79 1.41
CA ALA A 30 13.23 26.70 2.49
C ALA A 30 12.19 27.79 2.75
N GLN A 31 11.63 28.39 1.69
CA GLN A 31 10.55 29.36 1.81
C GLN A 31 9.29 28.73 2.44
N CYS A 32 8.88 27.54 2.00
CA CYS A 32 7.75 26.82 2.60
C CYS A 32 7.99 26.50 4.08
N MET A 33 9.22 26.16 4.47
CA MET A 33 9.61 25.95 5.86
C MET A 33 9.53 27.24 6.69
N ASN A 34 9.92 28.38 6.12
CA ASN A 34 9.83 29.67 6.82
C ASN A 34 8.36 30.13 6.97
N ASP A 35 7.52 29.80 6.00
CA ASP A 35 6.11 30.14 5.96
C ASP A 35 5.22 29.23 6.83
N THR A 36 5.77 28.20 7.47
CA THR A 36 5.05 27.22 8.30
C THR A 36 5.45 27.34 9.77
N THR A 37 4.51 27.05 10.69
CA THR A 37 4.81 27.15 12.12
C THR A 37 5.83 26.09 12.57
N HIS A 38 6.42 26.28 13.75
CA HIS A 38 7.32 25.27 14.31
C HIS A 38 6.60 23.93 14.52
N GLU A 39 5.35 23.97 15.01
CA GLU A 39 4.51 22.78 15.23
C GLU A 39 4.20 22.06 13.93
N GLU A 40 3.86 22.79 12.86
CA GLU A 40 3.58 22.22 11.54
C GLU A 40 4.81 21.55 10.93
N ARG A 41 5.99 22.17 11.08
CA ARG A 41 7.26 21.60 10.64
C ARG A 41 7.62 20.34 11.41
N GLN A 42 7.51 20.37 12.74
CA GLN A 42 7.77 19.21 13.59
C GLN A 42 6.83 18.06 13.25
N LYS A 43 5.53 18.35 13.09
CA LYS A 43 4.54 17.35 12.66
C LYS A 43 4.91 16.75 11.31
N SER A 44 5.25 17.58 10.32
CA SER A 44 5.62 17.10 8.98
C SER A 44 6.89 16.26 8.99
N TYR A 45 7.87 16.61 9.84
CA TYR A 45 9.06 15.78 10.06
C TYR A 45 8.68 14.39 10.61
N LEU A 46 7.86 14.33 11.65
CA LEU A 46 7.37 13.07 12.21
C LEU A 46 6.57 12.26 11.18
N GLU A 47 5.75 12.92 10.35
CA GLU A 47 4.97 12.26 9.29
C GLU A 47 5.88 11.65 8.23
N VAL A 48 6.93 12.35 7.80
CA VAL A 48 7.91 11.81 6.82
C VAL A 48 8.55 10.52 7.35
N HIS A 49 8.98 10.52 8.61
CA HIS A 49 9.58 9.35 9.27
C HIS A 49 8.56 8.32 9.77
N GLY A 50 7.26 8.58 9.59
CA GLY A 50 6.19 7.66 9.98
C GLY A 50 6.04 7.46 11.50
N VAL A 51 6.45 8.45 12.30
CA VAL A 51 6.43 8.42 13.78
C VAL A 51 5.23 9.21 14.34
N THR A 52 4.19 9.42 13.53
CA THR A 52 2.98 10.10 14.01
C THR A 52 2.00 9.16 14.66
N ASN A 53 1.39 9.63 15.74
CA ASN A 53 0.17 9.05 16.28
C ASN A 53 -0.96 9.23 15.25
N GLY A 54 -1.79 8.20 15.09
CA GLY A 54 -3.03 8.32 14.32
C GLY A 54 -3.98 9.33 14.96
N PHE A 55 -5.11 9.57 14.31
CA PHE A 55 -6.22 10.31 14.93
C PHE A 55 -7.12 9.33 15.69
N ASP A 56 -7.56 9.73 16.89
CA ASP A 56 -8.49 8.96 17.71
C ASP A 56 -9.89 9.01 17.10
N GLU A 57 -10.28 7.93 16.44
CA GLU A 57 -11.61 7.75 15.88
C GLU A 57 -12.52 7.04 16.89
N THR A 58 -13.18 7.80 17.76
CA THR A 58 -14.30 7.24 18.52
C THR A 58 -15.54 7.15 17.63
N PRO A 59 -16.43 6.17 17.82
CA PRO A 59 -17.68 6.08 17.04
C PRO A 59 -18.51 7.37 17.07
N ALA A 60 -18.53 8.06 18.22
CA ALA A 60 -19.20 9.35 18.37
C ALA A 60 -18.55 10.44 17.51
N ALA A 61 -17.22 10.59 17.55
CA ALA A 61 -16.51 11.59 16.75
C ALA A 61 -16.68 11.36 15.24
N VAL A 62 -16.71 10.09 14.80
CA VAL A 62 -16.98 9.74 13.40
C VAL A 62 -18.39 10.16 13.01
N GLN A 63 -19.38 9.88 13.85
CA GLN A 63 -20.78 10.26 13.60
C GLN A 63 -20.95 11.78 13.52
N ASP A 64 -20.35 12.51 14.46
CA ASP A 64 -20.40 13.98 14.50
C ASP A 64 -19.76 14.59 13.24
N ALA A 65 -18.65 14.02 12.76
CA ALA A 65 -17.98 14.47 11.56
C ALA A 65 -18.78 14.19 10.28
N LEU A 66 -19.45 13.03 10.21
CA LEU A 66 -20.34 12.69 9.09
C LEU A 66 -21.52 13.67 9.00
N GLU A 67 -22.16 13.97 10.12
CA GLU A 67 -23.25 14.94 10.17
C GLU A 67 -22.77 16.36 9.85
N GLY A 68 -21.63 16.76 10.43
CA GLY A 68 -21.00 18.04 10.12
C GLY A 68 -20.65 18.18 8.64
N MET A 69 -20.20 17.10 7.98
CA MET A 69 -19.85 17.13 6.56
C MET A 69 -21.09 17.34 5.70
N LYS A 70 -22.22 16.69 6.01
CA LYS A 70 -23.49 16.92 5.32
C LYS A 70 -23.92 18.39 5.41
N MET A 71 -23.84 18.99 6.61
CA MET A 71 -24.15 20.40 6.81
C MET A 71 -23.19 21.33 6.03
N GLU A 72 -21.89 21.05 6.03
CA GLU A 72 -20.91 21.84 5.26
C GLU A 72 -21.11 21.70 3.75
N ILE A 73 -21.45 20.51 3.26
CA ILE A 73 -21.79 20.30 1.85
C ILE A 73 -22.94 21.23 1.46
N GLN A 74 -24.03 21.29 2.23
CA GLN A 74 -25.18 22.16 1.93
C GLN A 74 -24.83 23.66 1.84
N LYS A 75 -23.78 24.12 2.54
CA LYS A 75 -23.33 25.52 2.49
C LYS A 75 -22.56 25.87 1.21
N ILE A 76 -22.08 24.88 0.46
CA ILE A 76 -21.29 25.10 -0.75
C ILE A 76 -22.23 25.33 -1.95
N THR A 77 -22.19 26.55 -2.50
CA THR A 77 -22.99 26.97 -3.66
C THR A 77 -22.20 26.99 -4.96
N LYS A 78 -20.90 27.27 -4.90
CA LYS A 78 -20.01 27.27 -6.06
C LYS A 78 -19.74 25.84 -6.52
N ASN A 79 -19.62 25.62 -7.83
CA ASN A 79 -19.11 24.37 -8.39
C ASN A 79 -19.97 23.14 -8.02
N ARG A 80 -21.28 23.36 -7.79
CA ARG A 80 -22.19 22.35 -7.25
C ARG A 80 -22.93 21.55 -8.32
N ASP A 81 -22.95 22.00 -9.57
CA ASP A 81 -23.81 21.45 -10.63
C ASP A 81 -23.64 19.92 -10.81
N ALA A 82 -22.40 19.43 -10.77
CA ALA A 82 -22.11 18.00 -10.90
C ALA A 82 -22.60 17.20 -9.67
N LEU A 83 -22.49 17.76 -8.46
CA LEU A 83 -23.03 17.14 -7.25
C LEU A 83 -24.56 17.13 -7.28
N THR A 84 -25.21 18.22 -7.66
CA THR A 84 -26.67 18.27 -7.79
C THR A 84 -27.19 17.32 -8.85
N LEU A 85 -26.48 17.17 -9.96
CA LEU A 85 -26.76 16.14 -10.95
C LEU A 85 -26.65 14.73 -10.33
N ALA A 86 -25.61 14.46 -9.56
CA ALA A 86 -25.43 13.17 -8.88
C ALA A 86 -26.55 12.91 -7.86
N GLU A 87 -26.90 13.88 -7.02
CA GLU A 87 -28.01 13.82 -6.05
C GLU A 87 -29.34 13.46 -6.77
N SER A 88 -29.58 14.04 -7.95
CA SER A 88 -30.78 13.74 -8.74
C SER A 88 -30.78 12.35 -9.39
N MET A 89 -29.60 11.75 -9.57
CA MET A 89 -29.46 10.44 -10.21
C MET A 89 -29.53 9.30 -9.20
N ASP A 90 -28.88 9.46 -8.05
CA ASP A 90 -28.85 8.47 -6.97
C ASP A 90 -28.45 9.15 -5.65
N GLU A 91 -29.46 9.55 -4.86
CA GLU A 91 -29.26 10.20 -3.57
C GLU A 91 -28.62 9.27 -2.53
N GLU A 92 -28.86 7.96 -2.62
CA GLU A 92 -28.31 6.98 -1.69
C GLU A 92 -26.79 6.82 -1.89
N TYR A 93 -26.34 6.76 -3.15
CA TYR A 93 -24.91 6.72 -3.48
C TYR A 93 -24.18 7.97 -2.98
N VAL A 94 -24.74 9.16 -3.23
CA VAL A 94 -24.11 10.42 -2.83
C VAL A 94 -24.02 10.54 -1.31
N ASN A 95 -25.04 10.07 -0.58
CA ASN A 95 -25.10 10.19 0.88
C ASN A 95 -24.50 8.99 1.63
N ASP A 96 -23.88 8.03 0.94
CA ASP A 96 -23.25 6.86 1.54
C ASP A 96 -22.21 7.29 2.61
N PRO A 97 -22.41 6.91 3.90
CA PRO A 97 -21.45 7.22 4.95
C PRO A 97 -20.05 6.68 4.66
N SER A 98 -19.92 5.55 3.97
CA SER A 98 -18.62 4.95 3.64
C SER A 98 -17.84 5.84 2.67
N LEU A 99 -18.54 6.46 1.70
CA LEU A 99 -17.95 7.39 0.75
C LEU A 99 -17.53 8.70 1.43
N HIS A 100 -18.39 9.30 2.26
CA HIS A 100 -18.04 10.50 3.04
C HIS A 100 -16.84 10.26 3.95
N LEU A 101 -16.78 9.11 4.62
CA LEU A 101 -15.71 8.78 5.54
C LEU A 101 -14.33 8.73 4.88
N LYS A 102 -14.25 8.32 3.60
CA LYS A 102 -13.01 8.37 2.81
C LYS A 102 -12.45 9.80 2.75
N PHE A 103 -13.30 10.80 2.48
CA PHE A 103 -12.90 12.21 2.42
C PHE A 103 -12.58 12.79 3.80
N LEU A 104 -13.39 12.47 4.82
CA LEU A 104 -13.12 12.89 6.19
C LEU A 104 -11.77 12.40 6.69
N ARG A 105 -11.48 11.10 6.53
CA ARG A 105 -10.18 10.53 6.92
C ARG A 105 -9.03 11.14 6.13
N GLY A 106 -9.21 11.32 4.82
CA GLY A 106 -8.19 11.94 3.97
C GLY A 106 -7.83 13.36 4.40
N GLU A 107 -8.83 14.15 4.81
CA GLU A 107 -8.61 15.52 5.30
C GLU A 107 -8.42 15.60 6.83
N LYS A 108 -8.08 14.48 7.49
CA LYS A 108 -7.81 14.40 8.93
C LYS A 108 -8.96 15.00 9.76
N PHE A 109 -10.19 14.67 9.38
CA PHE A 109 -11.46 15.15 9.94
C PHE A 109 -11.65 16.68 9.90
N ASN A 110 -10.95 17.38 9.00
CA ASN A 110 -11.31 18.75 8.66
C ASN A 110 -12.58 18.75 7.78
N VAL A 111 -13.73 18.81 8.45
CA VAL A 111 -15.06 18.70 7.84
C VAL A 111 -15.25 19.66 6.67
N LYS A 112 -14.84 20.92 6.81
CA LYS A 112 -14.98 21.94 5.77
C LYS A 112 -14.16 21.61 4.52
N LYS A 113 -12.89 21.21 4.70
CA LYS A 113 -12.02 20.80 3.58
C LYS A 113 -12.53 19.51 2.92
N ALA A 114 -12.97 18.54 3.72
CA ALA A 114 -13.55 17.30 3.21
C ALA A 114 -14.78 17.57 2.34
N ALA A 115 -15.71 18.41 2.80
CA ALA A 115 -16.89 18.83 2.04
C ALA A 115 -16.52 19.53 0.71
N GLN A 116 -15.53 20.43 0.73
CA GLN A 116 -15.05 21.11 -0.48
C GLN A 116 -14.46 20.14 -1.50
N LYS A 117 -13.62 19.20 -1.06
CA LYS A 117 -13.07 18.16 -1.93
C LYS A 117 -14.15 17.22 -2.46
N PHE A 118 -15.14 16.91 -1.64
CA PHE A 118 -16.26 16.05 -2.02
C PHE A 118 -17.10 16.66 -3.13
N VAL A 119 -17.38 17.97 -3.08
CA VAL A 119 -18.06 18.65 -4.20
C VAL A 119 -17.23 18.58 -5.48
N ARG A 120 -15.92 18.90 -5.39
CA ARG A 120 -14.99 18.82 -6.52
C ARG A 120 -14.80 17.41 -7.07
N HIS A 121 -14.98 16.39 -6.24
CA HIS A 121 -14.92 14.99 -6.66
C HIS A 121 -15.92 14.70 -7.77
N PHE A 122 -17.17 15.14 -7.62
CA PHE A 122 -18.21 14.92 -8.62
C PHE A 122 -17.97 15.74 -9.89
N GLU A 123 -17.42 16.96 -9.78
CA GLU A 123 -17.01 17.75 -10.95
C GLU A 123 -15.97 17.00 -11.78
N LEU A 124 -14.88 16.58 -11.13
CA LEU A 124 -13.80 15.87 -11.80
C LEU A 124 -14.26 14.51 -12.33
N LYS A 125 -15.09 13.78 -11.59
CA LYS A 125 -15.61 12.48 -12.01
C LYS A 125 -16.53 12.63 -13.23
N LEU A 126 -17.35 13.68 -13.29
CA LEU A 126 -18.19 13.98 -14.45
C LEU A 126 -17.34 14.31 -15.67
N GLU A 127 -16.29 15.11 -15.52
CA GLU A 127 -15.36 15.46 -16.60
C GLU A 127 -14.62 14.23 -17.15
N LEU A 128 -14.07 13.38 -16.26
CA LEU A 128 -13.24 12.25 -16.67
C LEU A 128 -14.05 11.07 -17.23
N PHE A 129 -15.25 10.81 -16.70
CA PHE A 129 -15.98 9.57 -16.98
C PHE A 129 -17.38 9.79 -17.57
N GLY A 130 -17.89 11.03 -17.54
CA GLY A 130 -19.20 11.38 -18.05
C GLY A 130 -20.37 10.98 -17.14
N LYS A 131 -21.56 11.47 -17.49
CA LYS A 131 -22.78 11.36 -16.68
C LYS A 131 -23.12 9.92 -16.28
N SER A 132 -23.00 8.96 -17.20
CA SER A 132 -23.37 7.56 -16.97
C SER A 132 -22.59 6.86 -15.83
N LYS A 133 -21.43 7.41 -15.43
CA LYS A 133 -20.54 6.83 -14.42
C LYS A 133 -20.47 7.67 -13.13
N LEU A 134 -21.27 8.73 -13.04
CA LEU A 134 -21.17 9.73 -11.97
C LEU A 134 -21.52 9.14 -10.59
N VAL A 135 -22.57 8.31 -10.51
CA VAL A 135 -23.09 7.71 -9.27
C VAL A 135 -22.80 6.21 -9.14
N LYS A 136 -21.64 5.79 -9.63
CA LYS A 136 -21.12 4.43 -9.40
C LYS A 136 -19.63 4.47 -9.14
N ASP A 137 -19.11 3.44 -8.48
CA ASP A 137 -17.66 3.26 -8.40
C ASP A 137 -17.11 2.93 -9.79
N ILE A 138 -15.97 3.53 -10.13
CA ILE A 138 -15.29 3.30 -11.40
C ILE A 138 -14.60 1.93 -11.33
N GLU A 139 -14.97 1.03 -12.24
CA GLU A 139 -14.35 -0.29 -12.41
C GLU A 139 -13.42 -0.30 -13.63
N GLN A 140 -12.60 -1.34 -13.80
CA GLN A 140 -11.75 -1.46 -15.00
C GLN A 140 -12.53 -1.53 -16.31
N GLU A 141 -13.76 -2.05 -16.30
CA GLU A 141 -14.62 -2.06 -17.49
C GLU A 141 -15.14 -0.67 -17.88
N ASP A 142 -15.01 0.32 -17.00
CA ASP A 142 -15.32 1.72 -17.29
C ASP A 142 -14.14 2.48 -17.92
N LEU A 143 -12.96 1.87 -17.98
CA LEU A 143 -11.77 2.42 -18.63
C LEU A 143 -11.76 2.05 -20.12
N GLY A 144 -11.47 3.02 -20.98
CA GLY A 144 -11.31 2.78 -22.42
C GLY A 144 -10.07 1.93 -22.71
N GLU A 145 -9.86 1.55 -23.98
CA GLU A 145 -8.71 0.75 -24.41
C GLU A 145 -7.38 1.44 -24.05
N ASP A 146 -7.21 2.72 -24.42
CA ASP A 146 -6.02 3.51 -24.09
C ASP A 146 -5.82 3.68 -22.57
N ASP A 147 -6.90 3.83 -21.81
CA ASP A 147 -6.86 3.97 -20.36
C ASP A 147 -6.43 2.65 -19.68
N MET A 148 -6.91 1.53 -20.23
CA MET A 148 -6.52 0.18 -19.80
C MET A 148 -5.08 -0.14 -20.19
N GLU A 149 -4.61 0.26 -21.36
CA GLU A 149 -3.20 0.14 -21.73
C GLU A 149 -2.33 0.97 -20.77
N ALA A 150 -2.71 2.23 -20.51
CA ALA A 150 -2.03 3.09 -19.55
C ALA A 150 -1.95 2.46 -18.15
N LEU A 151 -3.04 1.84 -17.67
CA LEU A 151 -3.06 1.14 -16.39
C LEU A 151 -2.02 0.00 -16.32
N HIS A 152 -1.68 -0.64 -17.44
CA HIS A 152 -0.77 -1.79 -17.50
C HIS A 152 0.67 -1.43 -17.90
N LEU A 153 0.96 -0.17 -18.22
CA LEU A 153 2.33 0.28 -18.56
C LEU A 153 3.33 0.19 -17.40
N GLY A 154 2.85 0.07 -16.15
CA GLY A 154 3.70 -0.10 -14.96
C GLY A 154 4.45 1.17 -14.53
N TYR A 155 4.13 2.35 -15.08
CA TYR A 155 4.73 3.62 -14.64
C TYR A 155 4.26 4.04 -13.24
N VAL A 156 3.15 3.48 -12.74
CA VAL A 156 2.70 3.65 -11.35
C VAL A 156 2.42 2.26 -10.78
N GLN A 157 3.02 1.96 -9.62
CA GLN A 157 2.94 0.65 -9.00
C GLN A 157 2.85 0.78 -7.48
N TRP A 158 2.17 -0.15 -6.81
CA TRP A 158 2.22 -0.28 -5.36
C TRP A 158 3.19 -1.39 -4.95
N LEU A 159 3.89 -1.17 -3.84
CA LEU A 159 4.69 -2.23 -3.26
C LEU A 159 3.80 -3.30 -2.63
N PRO A 160 4.25 -4.57 -2.69
CA PRO A 160 3.57 -5.66 -1.99
C PRO A 160 3.60 -5.50 -0.47
N LEU A 161 4.53 -4.69 0.04
CA LEU A 161 4.73 -4.44 1.47
C LEU A 161 4.45 -2.96 1.79
N ARG A 162 3.89 -2.74 2.97
CA ARG A 162 3.81 -1.42 3.59
C ARG A 162 5.18 -1.04 4.14
N ASP A 163 5.40 0.24 4.39
CA ASP A 163 6.54 0.68 5.18
C ASP A 163 6.40 0.27 6.66
N ILE A 164 7.43 0.51 7.47
CA ILE A 164 7.41 0.13 8.91
C ILE A 164 6.27 0.78 9.71
N SER A 165 5.68 1.87 9.19
CA SER A 165 4.59 2.61 9.83
C SER A 165 3.21 2.18 9.32
N GLY A 166 3.16 1.19 8.43
CA GLY A 166 1.93 0.65 7.86
C GLY A 166 1.37 1.45 6.68
N ARG A 167 2.14 2.37 6.10
CA ARG A 167 1.73 3.18 4.94
C ARG A 167 1.93 2.38 3.66
N THR A 168 1.02 2.53 2.70
CA THR A 168 1.20 1.97 1.37
C THR A 168 2.30 2.73 0.65
N VAL A 169 3.19 2.02 -0.05
CA VAL A 169 4.26 2.66 -0.81
C VAL A 169 3.90 2.62 -2.29
N THR A 170 3.78 3.79 -2.90
CA THR A 170 3.52 3.97 -4.34
C THR A 170 4.81 4.39 -5.02
N VAL A 171 5.18 3.68 -6.09
CA VAL A 171 6.32 4.03 -6.94
C VAL A 171 5.78 4.59 -8.25
N TYR A 172 6.30 5.74 -8.64
CA TYR A 172 6.04 6.39 -9.91
C TYR A 172 7.33 6.50 -10.70
N PHE A 173 7.31 6.07 -11.95
CA PHE A 173 8.41 6.17 -12.87
C PHE A 173 8.14 7.30 -13.85
N THR A 174 9.03 8.29 -13.84
CA THR A 174 9.07 9.33 -14.89
C THR A 174 9.84 8.79 -16.10
N GLY A 175 9.58 9.33 -17.29
CA GLY A 175 10.30 8.98 -18.51
C GLY A 175 9.42 8.41 -19.64
N LYS A 176 10.06 7.72 -20.58
CA LYS A 176 9.49 7.21 -21.84
C LYS A 176 8.30 6.30 -21.60
N THR A 177 8.40 5.40 -20.62
CA THR A 177 7.29 4.49 -20.35
C THR A 177 6.03 5.24 -19.91
N ALA A 178 6.17 6.27 -19.07
CA ALA A 178 5.05 7.12 -18.71
C ALA A 178 4.55 7.96 -19.89
N SER A 179 5.43 8.48 -20.75
CA SER A 179 5.03 9.34 -21.88
C SER A 179 4.19 8.63 -22.95
N LYS A 180 4.21 7.29 -23.01
CA LYS A 180 3.32 6.50 -23.86
C LYS A 180 1.83 6.71 -23.58
N ALA A 181 1.46 7.03 -22.34
CA ALA A 181 0.07 7.33 -21.98
C ALA A 181 -0.23 8.82 -22.11
N THR A 182 -1.39 9.14 -22.67
CA THR A 182 -1.91 10.52 -22.70
C THR A 182 -2.12 11.06 -21.29
N LEU A 183 -2.09 12.39 -21.13
CA LEU A 183 -2.39 13.01 -19.84
C LEU A 183 -3.78 12.60 -19.32
N LEU A 184 -4.80 12.62 -20.19
CA LEU A 184 -6.17 12.23 -19.81
C LEU A 184 -6.24 10.78 -19.29
N SER A 185 -5.58 9.83 -19.97
CA SER A 185 -5.51 8.44 -19.52
C SER A 185 -4.79 8.30 -18.18
N LYS A 186 -3.70 9.05 -17.97
CA LYS A 186 -3.02 9.10 -16.66
C LYS A 186 -3.95 9.62 -15.57
N LEU A 187 -4.72 10.68 -15.83
CA LEU A 187 -5.63 11.26 -14.85
C LEU A 187 -6.72 10.25 -14.43
N LYS A 188 -7.29 9.53 -15.40
CA LYS A 188 -8.26 8.45 -15.14
C LYS A 188 -7.65 7.29 -14.36
N VAL A 189 -6.43 6.87 -14.71
CA VAL A 189 -5.69 5.83 -13.98
C VAL A 189 -5.42 6.25 -12.54
N PHE A 190 -4.94 7.47 -12.30
CA PHE A 190 -4.71 7.98 -10.94
C PHE A 190 -6.00 8.12 -10.14
N PHE A 191 -7.10 8.57 -10.77
CA PHE A 191 -8.42 8.60 -10.14
C PHE A 191 -8.85 7.21 -9.71
N TYR A 192 -8.82 6.24 -10.63
CA TYR A 192 -9.19 4.86 -10.38
C TYR A 192 -8.33 4.25 -9.26
N LEU A 193 -6.99 4.32 -9.37
CA LEU A 193 -6.07 3.79 -8.37
C LEU A 193 -6.26 4.44 -6.99
N ARG A 194 -6.51 5.76 -6.92
CA ARG A 194 -6.78 6.42 -5.64
C ARG A 194 -8.08 5.94 -5.02
N MET A 195 -9.16 5.84 -5.79
CA MET A 195 -10.47 5.46 -5.26
C MET A 195 -10.53 3.99 -4.83
N ILE A 196 -9.88 3.08 -5.56
CA ILE A 196 -9.76 1.69 -5.10
C ILE A 196 -8.84 1.61 -3.87
N ALA A 197 -7.77 2.43 -3.78
CA ALA A 197 -6.92 2.43 -2.60
C ALA A 197 -7.67 2.87 -1.34
N MET A 198 -8.60 3.80 -1.49
CA MET A 198 -9.48 4.27 -0.42
C MET A 198 -10.52 3.22 0.04
N GLU A 199 -10.59 2.03 -0.56
CA GLU A 199 -11.38 0.92 0.01
C GLU A 199 -10.66 0.24 1.19
N ASP A 200 -9.34 0.39 1.30
CA ASP A 200 -8.55 -0.18 2.39
C ASP A 200 -8.52 0.78 3.59
N GLU A 201 -9.12 0.40 4.70
CA GLU A 201 -9.17 1.25 5.90
C GLU A 201 -7.77 1.60 6.45
N VAL A 202 -6.80 0.69 6.35
CA VAL A 202 -5.42 0.98 6.75
C VAL A 202 -4.84 2.06 5.85
N PHE A 203 -5.11 2.02 4.54
CA PHE A 203 -4.74 3.10 3.62
C PHE A 203 -5.42 4.43 3.99
N GLN A 204 -6.72 4.43 4.31
CA GLN A 204 -7.43 5.65 4.71
C GLN A 204 -6.80 6.29 5.96
N LYS A 205 -6.38 5.48 6.94
CA LYS A 205 -5.85 5.95 8.22
C LYS A 205 -4.37 6.31 8.20
N LYS A 206 -3.55 5.49 7.53
CA LYS A 206 -2.09 5.63 7.50
C LYS A 206 -1.60 6.41 6.28
N GLY A 207 -2.37 6.37 5.19
CA GLY A 207 -2.01 6.99 3.92
C GLY A 207 -0.91 6.25 3.18
N MET A 208 -0.20 7.00 2.34
CA MET A 208 0.86 6.50 1.48
C MET A 208 2.14 7.32 1.52
N VAL A 209 3.22 6.64 1.15
CA VAL A 209 4.50 7.22 0.76
C VAL A 209 4.61 7.14 -0.76
N PHE A 210 4.90 8.27 -1.39
CA PHE A 210 5.09 8.34 -2.83
C PHE A 210 6.60 8.37 -3.13
N ILE A 211 7.08 7.45 -3.96
CA ILE A 211 8.47 7.41 -4.43
C ILE A 211 8.43 7.72 -5.92
N SER A 212 9.05 8.81 -6.33
CA SER A 212 9.33 9.04 -7.74
C SER A 212 10.72 8.59 -8.08
N GLN A 213 10.82 7.73 -9.08
CA GLN A 213 12.07 7.35 -9.69
C GLN A 213 12.23 8.10 -11.02
N THR A 214 13.39 8.73 -11.15
CA THR A 214 13.68 9.68 -12.22
C THR A 214 15.03 9.36 -12.83
N GLY A 215 15.18 9.58 -14.14
CA GLY A 215 16.47 9.46 -14.82
C GLY A 215 17.01 8.02 -14.89
N LEU A 216 16.12 7.02 -14.87
CA LEU A 216 16.45 5.60 -15.02
C LEU A 216 16.61 5.18 -16.48
N GLU A 217 15.84 5.80 -17.38
CA GLU A 217 15.89 5.54 -18.82
C GLU A 217 16.89 6.54 -19.44
N SER A 218 17.93 6.03 -20.10
CA SER A 218 18.92 6.86 -20.78
C SER A 218 18.31 7.42 -22.06
N GLU A 219 17.94 8.70 -22.08
CA GLU A 219 17.54 9.34 -23.33
C GLU A 219 18.32 10.63 -23.58
N VAL A 220 18.89 10.67 -24.78
CA VAL A 220 19.32 11.85 -25.53
C VAL A 220 18.06 12.60 -25.92
N MET A 221 18.09 13.94 -25.90
CA MET A 221 16.95 14.80 -26.23
C MET A 221 16.25 14.38 -27.53
N GLU A 222 15.00 13.94 -27.43
CA GLU A 222 13.98 14.26 -28.42
C GLU A 222 12.90 15.07 -27.68
N ASP A 223 12.98 16.39 -27.87
CA ASP A 223 12.02 17.45 -27.54
C ASP A 223 11.09 17.23 -26.34
N VAL A 224 11.55 17.68 -25.16
CA VAL A 224 10.68 17.87 -24.00
C VAL A 224 9.85 19.14 -24.20
N ASP A 225 8.56 18.97 -24.47
CA ASP A 225 7.57 20.04 -24.53
C ASP A 225 7.23 20.54 -23.11
N GLN A 226 8.03 21.50 -22.61
CA GLN A 226 7.89 22.09 -21.27
C GLN A 226 6.46 22.60 -20.95
N PRO A 227 5.72 23.25 -21.88
CA PRO A 227 4.29 23.53 -21.74
C PRO A 227 3.40 22.31 -21.41
N ALA A 228 3.66 21.14 -22.02
CA ALA A 228 2.89 19.93 -21.77
C ALA A 228 3.11 19.39 -20.33
N GLU A 229 4.32 19.59 -19.78
CA GLU A 229 4.63 19.22 -18.41
C GLU A 229 3.98 20.16 -17.38
N GLU A 230 4.04 21.48 -17.60
CA GLU A 230 3.36 22.47 -16.75
C GLU A 230 1.84 22.25 -16.72
N PHE A 231 1.25 21.94 -17.88
CA PHE A 231 -0.16 21.56 -17.98
C PHE A 231 -0.44 20.28 -17.19
N GLY A 232 0.41 19.26 -17.32
CA GLY A 232 0.32 18.02 -16.55
C GLY A 232 0.37 18.22 -15.03
N VAL A 233 1.21 19.14 -14.54
CA VAL A 233 1.29 19.47 -13.11
C VAL A 233 -0.01 20.08 -12.60
N LYS A 234 -0.61 21.02 -13.35
CA LYS A 234 -1.89 21.66 -12.97
C LYS A 234 -3.02 20.64 -12.92
N GLU A 235 -3.12 19.75 -13.90
CA GLU A 235 -4.14 18.70 -13.91
C GLU A 235 -3.94 17.69 -12.77
N THR A 236 -2.68 17.38 -12.43
CA THR A 236 -2.39 16.54 -11.26
C THR A 236 -2.73 17.25 -9.95
N ALA A 237 -2.61 18.58 -9.87
CA ALA A 237 -3.09 19.35 -8.72
C ALA A 237 -4.62 19.30 -8.58
N ARG A 238 -5.36 19.38 -9.70
CA ARG A 238 -6.82 19.21 -9.70
C ARG A 238 -7.25 17.84 -9.14
N LEU A 239 -6.53 16.77 -9.46
CA LEU A 239 -6.75 15.45 -8.85
C LEU A 239 -6.59 15.48 -7.33
N CYS A 240 -5.49 16.04 -6.82
CA CYS A 240 -5.25 16.13 -5.37
C CYS A 240 -6.31 16.98 -4.64
N GLU A 241 -6.87 17.97 -5.34
CA GLU A 241 -7.94 18.84 -4.82
C GLU A 241 -9.33 18.21 -4.84
N ALA A 242 -9.55 17.16 -5.63
CA ALA A 242 -10.85 16.49 -5.81
C ALA A 242 -10.89 15.08 -5.21
N LEU A 243 -9.75 14.54 -4.77
CA LEU A 243 -9.65 13.21 -4.17
C LEU A 243 -9.20 13.31 -2.71
N PRO A 244 -9.56 12.31 -1.86
CA PRO A 244 -9.10 12.28 -0.48
C PRO A 244 -7.56 12.36 -0.38
N GLU A 245 -7.04 13.31 0.42
CA GLU A 245 -5.60 13.42 0.64
C GLU A 245 -5.09 12.24 1.45
N CYS A 246 -4.02 11.59 1.00
CA CYS A 246 -3.45 10.48 1.75
C CYS A 246 -1.92 10.45 1.65
N THR A 247 -1.30 11.45 1.02
CA THR A 247 0.15 11.51 0.84
C THR A 247 0.81 12.02 2.12
N GLN A 248 1.52 11.16 2.83
CA GLN A 248 2.25 11.53 4.06
C GLN A 248 3.70 11.91 3.78
N SER A 249 4.29 11.41 2.69
CA SER A 249 5.65 11.76 2.29
C SER A 249 5.88 11.52 0.81
N VAL A 250 6.78 12.32 0.22
CA VAL A 250 7.24 12.18 -1.16
C VAL A 250 8.76 12.01 -1.15
N HIS A 251 9.26 10.99 -1.83
CA HIS A 251 10.68 10.73 -2.01
C HIS A 251 11.01 10.81 -3.50
N VAL A 252 11.94 11.68 -3.88
CA VAL A 252 12.40 11.81 -5.26
C VAL A 252 13.78 11.19 -5.36
N CYS A 253 13.92 10.11 -6.12
CA CYS A 253 15.18 9.37 -6.29
C CYS A 253 15.80 9.66 -7.65
N ILE A 254 17.03 10.16 -7.63
CA ILE A 254 17.78 10.59 -8.81
C ILE A 254 19.15 9.90 -8.77
N PRO A 255 19.30 8.74 -9.42
CA PRO A 255 20.51 7.94 -9.39
C PRO A 255 21.58 8.43 -10.35
N ASN A 256 21.27 9.37 -11.26
CA ASN A 256 22.23 9.97 -12.17
C ASN A 256 21.85 11.42 -12.50
N VAL A 257 22.55 12.37 -11.87
CA VAL A 257 22.36 13.81 -12.06
C VAL A 257 22.79 14.32 -13.44
N SER A 258 23.62 13.55 -14.15
CA SER A 258 24.09 13.92 -15.49
C SER A 258 23.08 13.55 -16.58
N SER A 259 22.01 12.82 -16.24
CA SER A 259 20.94 12.50 -17.18
C SER A 259 20.06 13.72 -17.42
N ILE A 260 19.72 13.98 -18.69
CA ILE A 260 18.77 15.04 -19.06
C ILE A 260 17.40 14.80 -18.41
N GLY A 261 17.00 13.54 -18.27
CA GLY A 261 15.79 13.16 -17.52
C GLY A 261 15.79 13.64 -16.07
N ALA A 262 16.95 13.76 -15.41
CA ALA A 262 17.04 14.32 -14.07
C ALA A 262 16.74 15.83 -14.04
N ILE A 263 17.23 16.58 -15.04
CA ILE A 263 17.00 18.04 -15.18
C ILE A 263 15.51 18.32 -15.40
N VAL A 264 14.90 17.61 -16.34
CA VAL A 264 13.49 17.74 -16.72
C VAL A 264 12.57 17.45 -15.53
N ALA A 265 12.76 16.30 -14.89
CA ALA A 265 11.98 15.93 -13.73
C ALA A 265 12.16 16.91 -12.56
N PHE A 266 13.38 17.45 -12.34
CA PHE A 266 13.58 18.51 -11.36
C PHE A 266 12.80 19.79 -11.71
N GLY A 267 12.72 20.14 -12.99
CA GLY A 267 11.85 21.21 -13.50
C GLY A 267 10.38 20.96 -13.17
N VAL A 268 9.88 19.76 -13.46
CA VAL A 268 8.51 19.32 -13.08
C VAL A 268 8.31 19.43 -11.57
N TYR A 269 9.27 18.98 -10.76
CA TYR A 269 9.19 19.07 -9.30
C TYR A 269 9.17 20.50 -8.80
N ARG A 270 9.96 21.39 -9.41
CA ARG A 270 9.93 22.83 -9.09
C ARG A 270 8.54 23.41 -9.31
N PHE A 271 7.90 23.12 -10.45
CA PHE A 271 6.54 23.57 -10.73
C PHE A 271 5.50 22.93 -9.82
N ALA A 272 5.61 21.62 -9.60
CA ALA A 272 4.76 20.89 -8.68
C ALA A 272 4.80 21.53 -7.29
N MET A 273 5.99 21.73 -6.71
CA MET A 273 6.10 22.32 -5.37
C MET A 273 5.55 23.75 -5.28
N ALA A 274 5.65 24.53 -6.37
CA ALA A 274 5.05 25.86 -6.42
C ALA A 274 3.52 25.84 -6.56
N ALA A 275 2.96 24.84 -7.24
CA ALA A 275 1.53 24.69 -7.46
C ALA A 275 0.80 23.96 -6.31
N TYR A 276 1.50 23.08 -5.58
CA TYR A 276 0.94 22.29 -4.51
C TYR A 276 0.89 23.03 -3.16
N ASN A 277 0.11 22.48 -2.24
CA ASN A 277 0.09 22.88 -0.84
C ASN A 277 1.51 22.87 -0.25
N LYS A 278 1.90 23.94 0.47
CA LYS A 278 3.19 24.09 1.17
C LYS A 278 3.59 22.84 1.98
N LEU A 279 2.60 22.11 2.52
CA LEU A 279 2.81 20.85 3.26
C LEU A 279 3.46 19.73 2.41
N VAL A 280 3.16 19.66 1.12
CA VAL A 280 3.76 18.64 0.22
C VAL A 280 5.24 18.96 0.00
N ALA A 281 5.58 20.24 -0.20
CA ALA A 281 6.97 20.66 -0.36
C ALA A 281 7.81 20.28 0.87
N ILE A 282 7.36 20.59 2.09
CA ILE A 282 8.09 20.27 3.32
C ILE A 282 8.15 18.77 3.66
N ARG A 283 7.22 17.97 3.12
CA ARG A 283 7.20 16.50 3.25
C ARG A 283 7.96 15.77 2.14
N THR A 284 8.54 16.52 1.20
CA THR A 284 9.35 15.95 0.12
C THR A 284 10.81 15.78 0.55
N ARG A 285 11.43 14.67 0.16
CA ARG A 285 12.86 14.38 0.35
C ARG A 285 13.48 14.01 -0.97
N ILE A 286 14.57 14.67 -1.33
CA ILE A 286 15.29 14.43 -2.59
C ILE A 286 16.55 13.62 -2.28
N HIS A 287 16.67 12.48 -2.95
CA HIS A 287 17.74 11.49 -2.78
C HIS A 287 18.54 11.43 -4.08
N ILE A 288 19.64 12.18 -4.12
CA ILE A 288 20.59 12.16 -5.23
C ILE A 288 21.64 11.11 -4.93
N GLY A 289 21.94 10.24 -5.89
CA GLY A 289 22.98 9.23 -5.80
C GLY A 289 23.70 9.02 -7.14
N SER A 290 24.67 8.12 -7.14
CA SER A 290 25.42 7.67 -8.32
C SER A 290 24.85 6.37 -8.90
N SER A 291 23.91 5.74 -8.18
CA SER A 291 23.15 4.58 -8.62
C SER A 291 21.79 4.50 -7.93
N GLN A 292 20.92 3.65 -8.46
CA GLN A 292 19.59 3.40 -7.88
C GLN A 292 19.70 2.73 -6.50
N GLU A 293 20.66 1.83 -6.34
CA GLU A 293 20.95 1.18 -5.05
C GLU A 293 21.37 2.20 -3.99
N GLU A 294 22.15 3.22 -4.36
CA GLU A 294 22.53 4.30 -3.44
C GLU A 294 21.29 5.10 -2.99
N CYS A 295 20.42 5.49 -3.93
CA CYS A 295 19.15 6.14 -3.59
C CYS A 295 18.29 5.26 -2.68
N PHE A 296 18.18 3.97 -2.97
CA PHE A 296 17.40 3.02 -2.17
C PHE A 296 17.96 2.83 -0.76
N SER A 297 19.29 2.82 -0.59
CA SER A 297 19.88 2.76 0.75
C SER A 297 19.45 3.95 1.63
N LYS A 298 19.30 5.15 1.04
CA LYS A 298 18.81 6.35 1.74
C LYS A 298 17.34 6.23 2.14
N LEU A 299 16.52 5.53 1.34
CA LEU A 299 15.11 5.26 1.66
C LEU A 299 14.93 4.33 2.87
N GLN A 300 15.91 3.46 3.17
CA GLN A 300 15.84 2.56 4.34
C GLN A 300 15.73 3.35 5.66
N ALA A 301 16.34 4.54 5.74
CA ALA A 301 16.26 5.41 6.92
C ALA A 301 14.83 5.90 7.22
N PHE A 302 13.90 5.74 6.29
CA PHE A 302 12.48 6.08 6.42
C PHE A 302 11.59 4.84 6.57
N GLY A 303 12.20 3.66 6.74
CA GLY A 303 11.48 2.40 6.93
C GLY A 303 10.80 1.85 5.67
N ILE A 304 11.24 2.29 4.50
CA ILE A 304 10.72 1.83 3.21
C ILE A 304 11.36 0.46 2.87
N PRO A 305 10.57 -0.56 2.46
CA PRO A 305 11.06 -1.91 2.20
C PRO A 305 11.77 -2.00 0.83
N VAL A 306 13.01 -1.51 0.77
CA VAL A 306 13.72 -1.31 -0.50
C VAL A 306 13.99 -2.58 -1.31
N ALA A 307 14.01 -3.75 -0.66
CA ALA A 307 14.21 -5.04 -1.33
C ALA A 307 13.09 -5.43 -2.31
N VAL A 308 11.90 -4.83 -2.17
CA VAL A 308 10.74 -5.09 -3.04
C VAL A 308 10.37 -3.90 -3.92
N ILE A 309 11.20 -2.85 -3.97
CA ILE A 309 10.97 -1.72 -4.87
C ILE A 309 11.26 -2.19 -6.32
N PRO A 310 10.32 -2.03 -7.26
CA PRO A 310 10.56 -2.32 -8.67
C PRO A 310 11.69 -1.42 -9.21
N LYS A 311 12.60 -2.01 -9.99
CA LYS A 311 13.74 -1.26 -10.51
C LYS A 311 13.39 -0.46 -11.77
N SER A 312 12.39 -0.91 -12.51
CA SER A 312 11.89 -0.29 -13.73
C SER A 312 10.37 -0.45 -13.87
N PRO A 313 9.72 0.30 -14.78
CA PRO A 313 8.32 0.08 -15.13
C PRO A 313 8.01 -1.34 -15.61
N ALA A 314 9.01 -2.05 -16.16
CA ALA A 314 8.87 -3.43 -16.63
C ALA A 314 8.86 -4.46 -15.50
N ASP A 315 9.38 -4.12 -14.31
CA ASP A 315 9.37 -4.98 -13.12
C ASP A 315 7.98 -4.94 -12.43
N ASN A 316 6.92 -5.19 -13.19
CA ASN A 316 5.55 -4.91 -12.79
C ASN A 316 4.68 -6.15 -12.54
N ASP A 317 5.30 -7.33 -12.37
CA ASP A 317 4.58 -8.59 -12.11
C ASP A 317 3.58 -8.46 -10.96
N TYR A 318 3.96 -7.81 -9.86
CA TYR A 318 3.06 -7.60 -8.73
C TYR A 318 1.85 -6.73 -9.12
N HIS A 319 2.11 -5.62 -9.82
CA HIS A 319 1.09 -4.69 -10.29
C HIS A 319 0.10 -5.37 -11.25
N ILE A 320 0.58 -6.12 -12.24
CA ILE A 320 -0.26 -6.88 -13.18
C ILE A 320 -1.13 -7.88 -12.41
N ASN A 321 -0.53 -8.67 -11.52
CA ASN A 321 -1.27 -9.65 -10.71
C ASN A 321 -2.30 -8.97 -9.79
N LEU A 322 -2.00 -7.78 -9.28
CA LEU A 322 -2.93 -6.99 -8.48
C LEU A 322 -4.11 -6.49 -9.34
N MET A 323 -3.86 -5.92 -10.51
CA MET A 323 -4.91 -5.42 -11.39
C MET A 323 -5.81 -6.55 -11.89
N GLN A 324 -5.25 -7.73 -12.20
CA GLN A 324 -6.03 -8.91 -12.56
C GLN A 324 -6.94 -9.39 -11.42
N ARG A 325 -6.42 -9.44 -10.19
CA ARG A 325 -7.20 -9.77 -8.98
C ARG A 325 -8.32 -8.77 -8.77
N ARG A 326 -8.02 -7.48 -8.89
CA ARG A 326 -8.99 -6.39 -8.77
C ARG A 326 -10.12 -6.52 -9.81
N LYS A 327 -9.80 -6.82 -11.06
CA LYS A 327 -10.80 -7.04 -12.13
C LYS A 327 -11.76 -8.19 -11.80
N ARG A 328 -11.23 -9.30 -11.26
CA ARG A 328 -12.06 -10.46 -10.82
C ARG A 328 -12.98 -10.09 -9.65
N LEU A 329 -12.50 -9.27 -8.72
CA LEU A 329 -13.26 -8.81 -7.56
C LEU A 329 -14.43 -7.91 -7.99
N GLU A 330 -14.17 -6.93 -8.84
CA GLU A 330 -15.18 -6.02 -9.41
C GLU A 330 -16.29 -6.80 -10.13
N HIS A 331 -15.90 -7.75 -11.00
CA HIS A 331 -16.84 -8.61 -11.70
C HIS A 331 -17.77 -9.38 -10.74
N LYS A 332 -17.22 -9.96 -9.66
CA LYS A 332 -18.02 -10.69 -8.66
C LYS A 332 -18.95 -9.78 -7.87
N ARG A 333 -18.50 -8.58 -7.48
CA ARG A 333 -19.35 -7.57 -6.80
C ARG A 333 -20.56 -7.21 -7.66
N ARG A 334 -20.33 -6.97 -8.96
CA ARG A 334 -21.40 -6.67 -9.92
C ARG A 334 -22.38 -7.83 -10.13
N GLN A 335 -21.89 -9.07 -10.23
CA GLN A 335 -22.77 -10.24 -10.27
C GLN A 335 -23.64 -10.36 -9.01
N ARG A 336 -23.09 -10.08 -7.82
CA ARG A 336 -23.83 -10.12 -6.55
C ARG A 336 -24.92 -9.06 -6.50
N LYS A 337 -24.62 -7.82 -6.89
CA LYS A 337 -25.61 -6.73 -6.99
C LYS A 337 -26.75 -7.10 -7.95
N ARG A 338 -26.44 -7.68 -9.12
CA ARG A 338 -27.47 -8.17 -10.07
C ARG A 338 -28.36 -9.24 -9.46
N ARG A 339 -27.78 -10.23 -8.77
CA ARG A 339 -28.55 -11.30 -8.10
C ARG A 339 -29.43 -10.80 -6.97
N GLN A 340 -29.00 -9.77 -6.24
CA GLN A 340 -29.79 -9.12 -5.19
C GLN A 340 -30.89 -8.22 -5.75
N GLY A 341 -30.70 -7.61 -6.92
CA GLY A 341 -31.71 -6.81 -7.62
C GLY A 341 -32.81 -7.63 -8.30
N ASP A 342 -32.50 -8.84 -8.79
CA ASP A 342 -33.45 -9.73 -9.49
C ASP A 342 -34.23 -10.69 -8.56
N GLY A 343 -33.88 -10.75 -7.27
CA GLY A 343 -34.42 -11.73 -6.33
C GLY A 343 -35.05 -11.08 -5.11
N GLY A 344 -36.39 -11.03 -5.08
CA GLY A 344 -37.13 -10.78 -3.86
C GLY A 344 -36.61 -11.65 -2.70
N ILE A 345 -36.53 -11.04 -1.52
CA ILE A 345 -35.96 -11.58 -0.27
C ILE A 345 -36.40 -13.05 -0.07
N ARG A 346 -35.49 -14.00 -0.33
CA ARG A 346 -35.55 -15.33 0.26
C ARG A 346 -34.53 -15.37 1.39
N PHE A 347 -35.02 -15.04 2.58
CA PHE A 347 -34.33 -15.31 3.83
C PHE A 347 -34.32 -16.83 4.03
N SER A 348 -33.21 -17.51 3.71
CA SER A 348 -32.97 -18.83 4.26
C SER A 348 -32.29 -18.65 5.61
N SER A 349 -33.10 -18.66 6.66
CA SER A 349 -32.62 -18.85 8.03
C SER A 349 -31.90 -20.20 8.12
N GLN A 350 -30.58 -20.19 8.21
CA GLN A 350 -29.84 -21.31 8.74
C GLN A 350 -29.39 -20.91 10.15
N ASN A 351 -29.91 -21.65 11.13
CA ASN A 351 -29.62 -21.53 12.54
C ASN A 351 -28.15 -21.84 12.81
N ASP A 352 -27.43 -20.89 13.38
CA ASP A 352 -26.14 -21.12 14.02
C ASP A 352 -26.37 -21.71 15.41
N GLN A 353 -26.34 -23.05 15.48
CA GLN A 353 -26.02 -23.77 16.70
C GLN A 353 -24.83 -24.69 16.39
N GLU A 354 -23.62 -24.14 16.45
CA GLU A 354 -22.40 -24.96 16.53
C GLU A 354 -22.24 -25.46 17.96
N SER A 355 -22.55 -26.75 18.16
CA SER A 355 -22.16 -27.51 19.33
C SER A 355 -20.67 -27.85 19.26
N GLU A 356 -19.91 -27.49 20.29
CA GLU A 356 -18.51 -27.88 20.47
C GLU A 356 -18.38 -29.39 20.70
N GLN A 357 -18.04 -30.14 19.65
CA GLN A 357 -17.31 -31.40 19.75
C GLN A 357 -16.38 -31.52 18.55
N VAL A 358 -15.06 -31.54 18.78
CA VAL A 358 -14.10 -32.00 17.76
C VAL A 358 -13.07 -32.93 18.39
N GLU A 359 -13.21 -34.19 18.02
CA GLU A 359 -12.23 -35.26 18.09
C GLU A 359 -11.03 -34.97 17.16
N ASP A 360 -9.84 -35.44 17.57
CA ASP A 360 -8.65 -35.47 16.73
C ASP A 360 -8.91 -36.35 15.50
N SER A 361 -9.05 -35.78 14.32
CA SER A 361 -8.83 -36.49 13.06
C SER A 361 -7.99 -35.66 12.10
N ASP A 362 -7.02 -36.35 11.52
CA ASP A 362 -5.95 -35.84 10.69
C ASP A 362 -6.46 -35.48 9.27
N ASP A 363 -5.97 -34.36 8.75
CA ASP A 363 -5.85 -34.04 7.31
C ASP A 363 -7.12 -34.13 6.46
N GLU A 364 -8.14 -33.29 6.69
CA GLU A 364 -9.01 -32.81 5.61
C GLU A 364 -9.38 -31.32 5.77
N GLY A 365 -9.05 -30.52 4.74
CA GLY A 365 -9.89 -29.42 4.29
C GLY A 365 -10.26 -28.29 5.26
N PHE A 366 -9.31 -27.66 5.98
CA PHE A 366 -9.59 -26.30 6.48
C PHE A 366 -9.56 -25.30 5.31
N THR A 367 -10.67 -25.23 4.58
CA THR A 367 -11.00 -24.09 3.74
C THR A 367 -11.41 -22.98 4.69
N VAL A 368 -10.51 -22.01 4.90
CA VAL A 368 -10.94 -20.72 5.46
C VAL A 368 -12.02 -20.23 4.49
N SER A 369 -13.28 -20.22 4.90
CA SER A 369 -14.35 -19.52 4.18
C SER A 369 -14.09 -18.03 4.37
N PHE A 370 -13.09 -17.54 3.66
CA PHE A 370 -12.74 -16.14 3.70
C PHE A 370 -13.65 -15.45 2.71
N ASP A 371 -14.57 -14.61 3.18
CA ASP A 371 -15.37 -13.78 2.28
C ASP A 371 -14.38 -12.88 1.53
N PRO A 372 -14.21 -13.04 0.21
CA PRO A 372 -13.32 -12.18 -0.56
C PRO A 372 -13.78 -10.71 -0.58
N LEU A 373 -14.96 -10.44 -0.02
CA LEU A 373 -15.57 -9.14 0.16
C LEU A 373 -15.44 -8.62 1.60
N ASP A 374 -14.77 -9.33 2.51
CA ASP A 374 -14.49 -8.81 3.85
C ASP A 374 -13.71 -7.49 3.72
N GLU A 375 -14.28 -6.40 4.20
CA GLU A 375 -13.69 -5.05 4.11
C GLU A 375 -12.36 -4.95 4.87
N ARG A 376 -12.03 -5.94 5.71
CA ARG A 376 -10.75 -6.07 6.40
C ARG A 376 -9.63 -6.65 5.52
N CYS A 377 -9.91 -6.97 4.26
CA CYS A 377 -8.91 -7.40 3.29
C CYS A 377 -7.91 -6.27 2.98
N ASN A 378 -6.70 -6.36 3.51
CA ASN A 378 -5.56 -5.49 3.18
C ASN A 378 -4.99 -5.85 1.78
N TRP A 379 -5.83 -5.73 0.74
CA TRP A 379 -5.62 -6.33 -0.58
C TRP A 379 -4.57 -5.59 -1.43
N ILE A 380 -4.33 -4.31 -1.14
CA ILE A 380 -3.36 -3.44 -1.83
C ILE A 380 -1.93 -3.88 -1.55
N CYS A 381 -1.62 -4.20 -0.28
CA CYS A 381 -0.28 -4.55 0.20
C CYS A 381 -0.30 -5.97 0.78
N ALA A 382 -0.77 -6.92 -0.04
CA ALA A 382 -0.95 -8.31 0.33
C ALA A 382 0.32 -9.15 0.09
N GLY A 383 1.53 -8.63 0.25
CA GLY A 383 2.76 -9.42 0.13
C GLY A 383 3.21 -10.04 1.45
N PRO A 384 3.89 -11.19 1.43
CA PRO A 384 4.54 -11.72 2.62
C PRO A 384 5.86 -10.97 2.88
N ALA A 385 5.99 -10.37 4.07
CA ALA A 385 7.22 -9.79 4.55
C ALA A 385 8.20 -10.91 4.97
N PRO A 386 9.52 -10.67 5.03
CA PRO A 386 10.49 -11.68 5.48
C PRO A 386 10.17 -12.27 6.87
N SER A 387 9.50 -11.51 7.73
CA SER A 387 9.09 -11.96 9.07
C SER A 387 7.82 -12.81 9.08
N ASP A 388 7.05 -12.88 7.99
CA ASP A 388 5.80 -13.62 7.88
C ASP A 388 6.04 -15.12 7.65
N VAL A 389 5.18 -15.97 8.22
CA VAL A 389 5.11 -17.39 7.92
C VAL A 389 4.05 -17.60 6.85
N ILE A 390 4.44 -18.19 5.72
CA ILE A 390 3.52 -18.51 4.63
C ILE A 390 3.10 -19.98 4.66
N LEU A 391 1.79 -20.20 4.55
CA LEU A 391 1.16 -21.50 4.43
C LEU A 391 1.16 -21.90 2.96
N GLY A 392 1.52 -23.16 2.70
CA GLY A 392 1.66 -23.71 1.35
C GLY A 392 2.63 -24.88 1.34
N ARG A 393 2.76 -25.52 0.17
CA ARG A 393 3.70 -26.61 -0.10
C ARG A 393 4.77 -26.15 -1.11
N GLY A 394 5.89 -26.84 -1.17
CA GLY A 394 6.94 -26.61 -2.19
C GLY A 394 8.00 -25.57 -1.83
N ARG A 395 8.86 -25.24 -2.82
CA ARG A 395 10.07 -24.43 -2.61
C ARG A 395 9.79 -23.00 -2.12
N LYS A 396 8.75 -22.34 -2.64
CA LYS A 396 8.35 -20.98 -2.24
C LYS A 396 8.11 -20.88 -0.73
N ALA A 397 7.25 -21.75 -0.19
CA ALA A 397 6.98 -21.81 1.24
C ALA A 397 8.18 -22.32 2.05
N ASN A 398 8.94 -23.28 1.51
CA ASN A 398 10.08 -23.82 2.24
C ASN A 398 11.24 -22.84 2.36
N ASN A 399 11.49 -21.99 1.37
CA ASN A 399 12.63 -21.07 1.37
C ASN A 399 12.28 -19.69 1.94
N HIS A 400 11.02 -19.45 2.30
CA HIS A 400 10.60 -18.17 2.87
C HIS A 400 11.30 -17.92 4.23
N PRO A 401 11.88 -16.73 4.47
CA PRO A 401 12.66 -16.47 5.69
C PRO A 401 11.87 -16.72 6.99
N GLY A 402 10.59 -16.34 7.05
CA GLY A 402 9.77 -16.63 8.24
C GLY A 402 9.47 -18.11 8.45
N ASN A 403 9.37 -18.92 7.38
CA ASN A 403 9.22 -20.37 7.50
C ASN A 403 10.53 -21.04 7.95
N ILE A 404 11.68 -20.50 7.54
CA ILE A 404 13.00 -20.92 8.05
C ILE A 404 13.05 -20.63 9.56
N ARG A 405 12.72 -19.40 9.98
CA ARG A 405 12.68 -18.99 11.39
C ARG A 405 11.75 -19.87 12.23
N LEU A 406 10.56 -20.19 11.71
CA LEU A 406 9.61 -21.10 12.37
C LEU A 406 10.25 -22.47 12.62
N ARG A 407 10.93 -23.05 11.63
CA ARG A 407 11.58 -24.36 11.80
C ARG A 407 12.69 -24.31 12.85
N THR A 408 13.50 -23.26 12.87
CA THR A 408 14.52 -23.07 13.92
C THR A 408 13.88 -23.06 15.32
N MET A 409 12.84 -22.24 15.54
CA MET A 409 12.14 -22.20 16.85
C MET A 409 11.54 -23.55 17.24
N VAL A 410 10.98 -24.28 16.27
CA VAL A 410 10.44 -25.62 16.48
C VAL A 410 11.55 -26.61 16.86
N ASP A 411 12.70 -26.54 16.20
CA ASP A 411 13.83 -27.44 16.45
C ASP A 411 14.44 -27.25 17.83
N ASP A 412 14.46 -26.01 18.33
CA ASP A 412 14.91 -25.66 19.69
C ASP A 412 13.95 -26.19 20.76
N LEU A 413 12.64 -26.12 20.50
CA LEU A 413 11.60 -26.51 21.45
C LEU A 413 11.22 -28.00 21.38
N ILE A 414 11.75 -28.75 20.40
CA ILE A 414 11.31 -30.14 20.15
C ILE A 414 11.53 -31.06 21.36
N GLY A 415 12.60 -30.84 22.15
CA GLY A 415 12.92 -31.69 23.29
C GLY A 415 11.86 -31.62 24.38
N VAL A 416 11.42 -30.39 24.69
CA VAL A 416 10.35 -30.12 25.65
C VAL A 416 9.01 -30.58 25.08
N TYR A 417 8.74 -30.31 23.80
CA TYR A 417 7.50 -30.69 23.13
C TYR A 417 7.26 -32.21 23.12
N LYS A 418 8.32 -33.03 23.05
CA LYS A 418 8.20 -34.50 23.04
C LYS A 418 7.68 -35.08 24.34
N ASN A 419 8.11 -34.52 25.47
CA ASN A 419 7.91 -35.09 26.80
C ASN A 419 6.73 -34.46 27.56
N THR A 420 5.85 -33.76 26.85
CA THR A 420 4.72 -33.02 27.41
C THR A 420 3.38 -33.64 27.04
N SER A 421 2.37 -33.36 27.86
CA SER A 421 0.97 -33.76 27.65
C SER A 421 0.36 -33.10 26.41
N LYS A 422 -0.80 -33.58 25.97
CA LYS A 422 -1.53 -33.01 24.82
C LYS A 422 -1.87 -31.53 25.04
N ARG A 423 -2.26 -31.16 26.26
CA ARG A 423 -2.58 -29.77 26.63
C ARG A 423 -1.34 -28.86 26.52
N GLU A 424 -0.23 -29.29 27.11
CA GLU A 424 1.03 -28.54 27.09
C GLU A 424 1.59 -28.38 25.66
N LYS A 425 1.40 -29.37 24.78
CA LYS A 425 1.75 -29.24 23.35
C LYS A 425 0.99 -28.11 22.67
N THR A 426 -0.31 -27.97 22.97
CA THR A 426 -1.12 -26.86 22.47
C THR A 426 -0.62 -25.52 23.00
N GLU A 427 -0.27 -25.44 24.28
CA GLU A 427 0.29 -24.24 24.91
C GLU A 427 1.64 -23.86 24.29
N ILE A 428 2.54 -24.82 24.05
CA ILE A 428 3.82 -24.60 23.36
C ILE A 428 3.59 -24.08 21.93
N ALA A 429 2.66 -24.69 21.18
CA ALA A 429 2.33 -24.24 19.83
C ALA A 429 1.78 -22.81 19.82
N GLN A 430 0.90 -22.47 20.77
CA GLN A 430 0.39 -21.10 20.91
C GLN A 430 1.51 -20.10 21.26
N ARG A 431 2.47 -20.47 22.10
CA ARG A 431 3.62 -19.60 22.40
C ARG A 431 4.46 -19.29 21.17
N VAL A 432 4.68 -20.27 20.30
CA VAL A 432 5.39 -20.06 19.02
C VAL A 432 4.59 -19.15 18.10
N VAL A 433 3.26 -19.33 18.02
CA VAL A 433 2.37 -18.45 17.25
C VAL A 433 2.49 -17.01 17.73
N VAL A 434 2.35 -16.76 19.04
CA VAL A 434 2.48 -15.42 19.65
C VAL A 434 3.87 -14.81 19.38
N SER A 435 4.93 -15.62 19.49
CA SER A 435 6.30 -15.15 19.23
C SER A 435 6.49 -14.71 17.77
N ILE A 436 5.92 -15.43 16.80
CA ILE A 436 5.93 -15.01 15.39
C ILE A 436 5.08 -13.77 15.20
N GLN A 437 3.87 -13.74 15.78
CA GLN A 437 2.93 -12.64 15.69
C GLN A 437 3.43 -11.33 16.31
N THR A 438 4.49 -11.40 17.13
CA THR A 438 5.15 -10.20 17.67
C THR A 438 5.71 -9.31 16.55
N ASN A 439 6.20 -9.88 15.43
CA ASN A 439 6.84 -9.13 14.34
C ASN A 439 6.49 -9.65 12.93
N GLY A 440 5.51 -10.54 12.78
CA GLY A 440 5.11 -11.13 11.50
C GLY A 440 3.72 -11.74 11.57
N ARG A 441 3.24 -12.29 10.47
CA ARG A 441 1.88 -12.86 10.34
C ARG A 441 1.95 -14.30 9.87
N PHE A 442 0.85 -15.03 10.02
CA PHE A 442 0.65 -16.29 9.31
C PHE A 442 -0.23 -16.04 8.11
N LEU A 443 0.29 -16.25 6.90
CA LEU A 443 -0.39 -15.89 5.66
C LEU A 443 -0.71 -17.12 4.82
N LYS A 444 -1.87 -17.13 4.17
CA LYS A 444 -2.23 -18.11 3.14
C LYS A 444 -2.57 -17.38 1.85
N GLU A 445 -2.07 -17.89 0.73
CA GLU A 445 -2.36 -17.35 -0.60
C GLU A 445 -3.81 -17.70 -0.97
N ASN A 446 -4.60 -16.68 -1.28
CA ASN A 446 -5.95 -16.75 -1.82
C ASN A 446 -5.91 -16.31 -3.28
N GLU A 447 -6.50 -17.11 -4.17
CA GLU A 447 -6.46 -16.88 -5.62
C GLU A 447 -7.12 -15.57 -6.06
N MET A 448 -8.08 -15.08 -5.29
CA MET A 448 -8.83 -13.87 -5.61
C MET A 448 -8.19 -12.60 -5.07
N ILE A 449 -7.81 -12.62 -3.79
CA ILE A 449 -7.42 -11.39 -3.08
C ILE A 449 -5.94 -11.37 -2.70
N GLY A 450 -5.18 -12.43 -2.97
CA GLY A 450 -3.76 -12.55 -2.66
C GLY A 450 -3.51 -13.11 -1.26
N TRP A 451 -2.46 -12.64 -0.59
CA TRP A 451 -2.13 -13.18 0.73
C TRP A 451 -3.05 -12.64 1.81
N VAL A 452 -3.57 -13.56 2.61
CA VAL A 452 -4.53 -13.26 3.68
C VAL A 452 -3.98 -13.81 4.98
N GLU A 453 -4.12 -13.02 6.05
CA GLU A 453 -3.79 -13.47 7.39
C GLU A 453 -4.76 -14.55 7.86
N VAL A 454 -4.23 -15.66 8.35
CA VAL A 454 -5.04 -16.78 8.82
C VAL A 454 -5.35 -16.64 10.31
N PRO A 455 -6.53 -17.10 10.77
CA PRO A 455 -6.86 -17.10 12.19
C PRO A 455 -5.85 -17.90 13.03
N ASP A 456 -5.71 -17.53 14.30
CA ASP A 456 -4.83 -18.20 15.27
C ASP A 456 -4.98 -19.72 15.31
N LYS A 457 -6.22 -20.22 15.14
CA LYS A 457 -6.49 -21.66 15.07
C LYS A 457 -5.71 -22.33 13.93
N VAL A 458 -5.66 -21.70 12.76
CA VAL A 458 -4.94 -22.19 11.57
C VAL A 458 -3.43 -22.03 11.74
N ALA A 459 -2.98 -20.91 12.32
CA ALA A 459 -1.59 -20.68 12.64
C ALA A 459 -1.05 -21.76 13.60
N ARG A 460 -1.80 -22.10 14.65
CA ARG A 460 -1.46 -23.19 15.58
C ARG A 460 -1.32 -24.54 14.87
N ILE A 461 -2.24 -24.87 13.96
CA ILE A 461 -2.17 -26.12 13.18
C ILE A 461 -0.88 -26.17 12.36
N LYS A 462 -0.51 -25.06 11.69
CA LYS A 462 0.74 -24.95 10.94
C LYS A 462 1.98 -25.19 11.84
N VAL A 463 1.99 -24.66 13.05
CA VAL A 463 3.06 -24.87 14.04
C VAL A 463 3.09 -26.34 14.51
N SER A 464 1.95 -26.92 14.84
CA SER A 464 1.85 -28.33 15.24
C SER A 464 2.34 -29.28 14.14
N HIS A 465 2.02 -29.00 12.87
CA HIS A 465 2.56 -29.73 11.73
C HIS A 465 4.09 -29.60 11.64
N ALA A 466 4.64 -28.41 11.85
CA ALA A 466 6.09 -28.22 11.86
C ALA A 466 6.78 -29.05 12.96
N PHE A 467 6.21 -29.10 14.18
CA PHE A 467 6.69 -29.99 15.24
C PHE A 467 6.63 -31.47 14.83
N ARG A 468 5.53 -31.91 14.20
CA ARG A 468 5.35 -33.28 13.71
C ARG A 468 6.36 -33.65 12.62
N ASP A 469 6.64 -32.72 11.71
CA ASP A 469 7.62 -32.91 10.64
C ASP A 469 9.06 -32.98 11.17
N SER A 470 9.43 -32.06 12.08
CA SER A 470 10.74 -32.11 12.76
C SER A 470 10.92 -33.42 13.54
N TYR A 471 9.87 -33.91 14.21
CA TYR A 471 9.88 -35.22 14.87
C TYR A 471 10.22 -36.36 13.90
N ARG A 472 9.57 -36.39 12.73
CA ARG A 472 9.80 -37.40 11.68
C ARG A 472 11.23 -37.37 11.15
N VAL A 473 11.78 -36.18 10.91
CA VAL A 473 13.16 -36.00 10.41
C VAL A 473 14.19 -36.46 11.44
N LYS A 474 14.08 -36.03 12.70
CA LYS A 474 15.01 -36.44 13.77
C LYS A 474 14.97 -37.94 14.05
N ARG A 475 13.80 -38.59 13.90
CA ARG A 475 13.69 -40.06 14.02
C ARG A 475 14.40 -40.81 12.89
N LYS A 476 14.34 -40.28 11.65
CA LYS A 476 15.06 -40.87 10.51
C LYS A 476 16.57 -40.70 10.64
N GLN A 477 17.04 -39.55 11.11
CA GLN A 477 18.47 -39.29 11.31
C GLN A 477 19.06 -40.05 12.51
N GLY A 478 18.28 -40.26 13.58
CA GLY A 478 18.70 -41.07 14.73
C GLY A 478 18.67 -42.59 14.50
N GLY A 479 18.02 -43.05 13.43
CA GLY A 479 17.99 -44.46 13.03
C GLY A 479 19.25 -44.94 12.29
N ASP A 480 20.11 -44.02 11.84
CA ASP A 480 21.29 -44.33 11.00
C ASP A 480 22.63 -44.23 11.77
N ASN A 481 22.62 -43.75 13.02
CA ASN A 481 23.83 -43.56 13.85
C ASN A 481 23.77 -44.30 15.18
N GLY A 482 23.16 -45.49 15.19
CA GLY A 482 23.03 -46.31 16.39
C GLY A 482 24.31 -47.05 16.81
N GLN A 483 25.37 -46.34 17.20
CA GLN A 483 26.37 -46.87 18.15
C GLN A 483 26.86 -45.77 19.13
N SER A 484 26.47 -45.98 20.39
CA SER A 484 27.08 -45.54 21.66
C SER A 484 27.52 -44.08 21.83
N MET A 485 26.90 -43.38 22.78
CA MET A 485 27.58 -43.09 24.05
C MET A 485 26.61 -42.64 25.14
N VAL A 486 26.93 -43.14 26.34
CA VAL A 486 26.23 -42.99 27.61
C VAL A 486 26.49 -41.61 28.22
N GLY A 487 25.41 -40.98 28.70
CA GLY A 487 25.37 -40.21 29.96
C GLY A 487 26.18 -38.92 30.09
N GLN A 488 25.46 -37.79 30.20
CA GLN A 488 25.72 -36.80 31.26
C GLN A 488 24.51 -35.87 31.42
N LYS A 489 23.89 -35.92 32.61
CA LYS A 489 22.93 -34.90 33.06
C LYS A 489 23.73 -33.61 33.30
N HIS A 490 23.37 -32.52 32.63
CA HIS A 490 23.70 -31.18 33.08
C HIS A 490 22.40 -30.48 33.48
N GLN A 491 22.31 -30.17 34.78
CA GLN A 491 21.38 -29.20 35.32
C GLN A 491 21.76 -27.82 34.77
N LEU A 492 20.84 -27.17 34.10
CA LEU A 492 20.89 -25.73 33.85
C LEU A 492 19.68 -25.11 34.53
N GLU A 493 19.89 -24.63 35.77
CA GLU A 493 19.04 -23.61 36.38
C GLU A 493 19.36 -22.26 35.74
N MET A 494 18.32 -21.48 35.42
CA MET A 494 18.36 -20.05 35.09
C MET A 494 16.93 -19.49 35.25
N PRO A 495 16.76 -18.19 35.56
CA PRO A 495 16.26 -17.72 36.84
C PRO A 495 14.74 -17.59 36.90
N ALA A 496 14.18 -17.93 38.06
CA ALA A 496 12.80 -17.66 38.41
C ALA A 496 12.60 -16.14 38.63
N GLY A 497 11.91 -15.49 37.69
CA GLY A 497 11.30 -14.19 37.93
C GLY A 497 10.22 -14.34 39.00
N LYS A 498 10.48 -13.80 40.20
CA LYS A 498 9.47 -13.73 41.26
C LYS A 498 8.33 -12.80 40.85
N PRO A 499 7.06 -13.15 41.16
CA PRO A 499 5.96 -12.21 41.11
C PRO A 499 5.98 -11.35 42.39
N THR A 500 6.13 -10.04 42.26
CA THR A 500 5.83 -9.10 43.33
C THR A 500 4.33 -8.86 43.38
N ARG A 501 3.68 -9.35 44.44
CA ARG A 501 2.38 -8.87 44.91
C ARG A 501 2.62 -7.95 46.11
N GLY A 502 1.98 -6.78 46.06
CA GLY A 502 1.50 -6.04 47.23
C GLY A 502 2.35 -4.87 47.70
N SER A 503 1.96 -3.66 47.31
CA SER A 503 1.16 -2.74 48.15
C SER A 503 0.52 -1.68 47.27
#